data_AF-A0A424Q2L2-F1
#
_entry.id   AF-A0A424Q2L2-F1
#
_cell.length_a   1.000
_cell.length_b   1.000
_cell.length_c   1.000
_cell.angle_alpha   90.00
_cell.angle_beta   90.00
_cell.angle_gamma   90.00
#
_symmetry.space_group_name_H-M   'P 1'
#
loop_
_entity.id
_entity.type
_entity.pdbx_description
1 polymer ?
#
loop_
_entity_poly.entity_id
_entity_poly.type
_entity_poly.pdbx_seq_one_letter_code
_entity_poly.pdbx_strand_id
1 'polypeptide(L)'
;MLKQRSLAFILISLLLSTPWMAMMETDEDVLNETNIQSSGTLNGWPDVPTWRIGDKYTYETLFDVQQLIQQANVSASLNTLTGDTVYEVVDILFITIDGVQTLAYKMDVSGDFTSGNSGATLEGVSGRLNIGYSGEDLIRVRDLGVINSEFTLDVSFAPFNIGFLSQDIATISFDTSYSPAKEKYDFPMRTGDQWYMGFIASTVVTGNSDYFDPSEFDTAGY
;
A
#
# COMPACT_ATOMS: atom_id res chain seq x y z
N MET A 1 -20.50 -51.93 63.40
CA MET A 1 -19.09 -51.54 63.14
C MET A 1 -18.46 -52.16 61.89
N LEU A 2 -18.87 -53.34 61.41
CA LEU A 2 -18.27 -53.97 60.20
C LEU A 2 -18.63 -53.26 58.87
N LYS A 3 -19.87 -52.74 58.74
CA LYS A 3 -20.34 -52.04 57.53
C LYS A 3 -19.63 -50.71 57.26
N GLN A 4 -19.33 -49.92 58.29
CA GLN A 4 -18.58 -48.66 58.15
C GLN A 4 -17.11 -48.89 57.77
N ARG A 5 -16.49 -49.98 58.26
CA ARG A 5 -15.13 -50.37 57.89
C ARG A 5 -15.04 -50.79 56.42
N SER A 6 -16.02 -51.57 55.93
CA SER A 6 -16.11 -51.95 54.52
C SER A 6 -16.28 -50.73 53.60
N LEU A 7 -17.10 -49.76 54.00
CA LEU A 7 -17.29 -48.50 53.24
C LEU A 7 -16.00 -47.66 53.19
N ALA A 8 -15.27 -47.57 54.31
CA ALA A 8 -13.99 -46.87 54.37
C ALA A 8 -12.93 -47.51 53.46
N PHE A 9 -12.85 -48.85 53.41
CA PHE A 9 -11.94 -49.55 52.52
C PHE A 9 -12.26 -49.31 51.03
N ILE A 10 -13.54 -49.27 50.66
CA ILE A 10 -13.95 -48.97 49.28
C ILE A 10 -13.60 -47.51 48.93
N LEU A 11 -13.83 -46.56 49.83
CA LEU A 11 -13.53 -45.16 49.60
C LEU A 11 -12.01 -44.90 49.46
N ILE A 12 -11.20 -45.55 50.29
CA ILE A 12 -9.74 -45.49 50.22
C ILE A 12 -9.23 -46.12 48.92
N SER A 13 -9.81 -47.25 48.49
CA SER A 13 -9.48 -47.87 47.20
C SER A 13 -9.83 -46.96 46.02
N LEU A 14 -10.94 -46.23 46.09
CA LEU A 14 -11.34 -45.29 45.04
C LEU A 14 -10.36 -44.09 44.98
N LEU A 15 -10.00 -43.51 46.13
CA LEU A 15 -9.06 -42.40 46.23
C LEU A 15 -7.62 -42.77 45.83
N LEU A 16 -7.21 -44.04 45.98
CA LEU A 16 -5.90 -44.51 45.54
C LEU A 16 -5.86 -44.82 44.03
N SER A 17 -7.01 -45.03 43.39
CA SER A 17 -7.10 -45.31 41.95
C SER A 17 -7.11 -44.05 41.06
N THR A 18 -7.47 -42.89 41.61
CA THR A 18 -7.53 -41.62 40.86
C THR A 18 -6.19 -41.13 40.31
N PRO A 19 -5.03 -41.22 41.01
CA PRO A 19 -3.75 -40.82 40.42
C PRO A 19 -3.30 -41.77 39.29
N TRP A 20 -3.77 -43.01 39.24
CA TRP A 20 -3.43 -43.94 38.14
C TRP A 20 -4.19 -43.62 36.85
N MET A 21 -5.43 -43.12 36.95
CA MET A 21 -6.20 -42.66 35.79
C MET A 21 -5.64 -41.34 35.23
N ALA A 22 -5.17 -40.43 36.09
CA ALA A 22 -4.51 -39.19 35.67
C ALA A 22 -3.14 -39.40 34.99
N MET A 23 -2.52 -40.58 35.15
CA MET A 23 -1.29 -40.97 34.45
C MET A 23 -1.56 -41.70 33.13
N MET A 24 -2.80 -42.16 32.89
CA MET A 24 -3.19 -42.84 31.65
C MET A 24 -3.67 -41.85 30.57
N GLU A 25 -4.04 -40.64 30.97
CA GLU A 25 -4.33 -39.51 30.07
C GLU A 25 -3.03 -38.74 29.76
N THR A 26 -2.02 -39.47 29.28
CA THR A 26 -1.02 -38.85 28.41
C THR A 26 -1.61 -38.91 27.01
N ASP A 27 -2.51 -37.98 26.70
CA ASP A 27 -2.58 -37.53 25.31
C ASP A 27 -1.17 -36.99 25.03
N GLU A 28 -0.35 -37.81 24.38
CA GLU A 28 0.75 -37.27 23.62
C GLU A 28 0.07 -36.43 22.53
N ASP A 29 -0.17 -35.16 22.84
CA ASP A 29 -0.17 -34.10 21.85
C ASP A 29 1.23 -34.13 21.22
N VAL A 30 1.44 -35.12 20.34
CA VAL A 30 2.43 -35.06 19.31
C VAL A 30 2.05 -33.82 18.54
N LEU A 31 2.71 -32.72 18.88
CA LEU A 31 2.71 -31.52 18.08
C LEU A 31 3.00 -32.02 16.68
N ASN A 32 1.97 -32.06 15.83
CA ASN A 32 2.20 -32.16 14.40
C ASN A 32 3.08 -30.96 14.12
N GLU A 33 4.38 -31.20 13.95
CA GLU A 33 5.26 -30.25 13.31
C GLU A 33 4.64 -30.07 11.92
N THR A 34 3.73 -29.10 11.82
CA THR A 34 3.45 -28.46 10.55
C THR A 34 4.82 -28.14 10.02
N ASN A 35 5.18 -28.75 8.89
CA ASN A 35 6.40 -28.39 8.21
C ASN A 35 6.18 -26.93 7.79
N ILE A 36 6.54 -25.99 8.66
CA ILE A 36 6.55 -24.58 8.35
C ILE A 36 7.69 -24.48 7.36
N GLN A 37 7.33 -24.58 6.09
CA GLN A 37 8.21 -24.19 5.00
C GLN A 37 8.35 -22.67 5.10
N SER A 38 9.29 -22.25 5.94
CA SER A 38 9.87 -20.94 5.85
C SER A 38 10.72 -20.92 4.58
N SER A 39 10.39 -20.02 3.66
CA SER A 39 11.30 -19.58 2.62
C SER A 39 12.56 -19.05 3.31
N GLY A 40 13.56 -19.91 3.50
CA GLY A 40 14.77 -19.57 4.23
C GLY A 40 15.56 -18.48 3.52
N THR A 41 15.49 -17.25 4.02
CA THR A 41 16.62 -16.33 3.94
C THR A 41 17.72 -16.90 4.83
N LEU A 42 18.96 -16.92 4.33
CA LEU A 42 20.08 -17.70 4.87
C LEU A 42 20.47 -17.41 6.34
N ASN A 43 19.80 -16.52 7.07
CA ASN A 43 20.10 -16.20 8.48
C ASN A 43 18.88 -15.75 9.32
N GLY A 44 17.64 -16.05 8.91
CA GLY A 44 16.44 -15.72 9.70
C GLY A 44 16.18 -14.22 9.90
N TRP A 45 16.85 -13.36 9.13
CA TRP A 45 16.54 -11.94 9.00
C TRP A 45 15.63 -11.75 7.78
N PRO A 46 14.60 -10.88 7.84
CA PRO A 46 13.83 -10.52 6.66
C PRO A 46 14.76 -9.81 5.69
N ASP A 47 15.03 -10.48 4.56
CA ASP A 47 15.81 -9.91 3.46
C ASP A 47 14.89 -8.99 2.65
N VAL A 48 15.46 -7.95 2.06
CA VAL A 48 14.71 -7.03 1.20
C VAL A 48 14.28 -7.82 -0.04
N PRO A 49 12.98 -7.82 -0.41
CA PRO A 49 12.54 -8.62 -1.54
C PRO A 49 13.19 -8.14 -2.82
N THR A 50 13.67 -9.09 -3.62
CA THR A 50 14.23 -8.81 -4.94
C THR A 50 13.12 -8.75 -5.98
N TRP A 51 13.13 -7.73 -6.83
CA TRP A 51 12.19 -7.60 -7.94
C TRP A 51 12.87 -7.89 -9.28
N ARG A 52 12.08 -8.35 -10.24
CA ARG A 52 12.52 -8.65 -11.60
C ARG A 52 11.73 -7.79 -12.59
N ILE A 53 12.36 -7.53 -13.73
CA ILE A 53 11.69 -6.87 -14.85
C ILE A 53 10.48 -7.72 -15.27
N GLY A 54 9.32 -7.08 -15.37
CA GLY A 54 8.02 -7.69 -15.68
C GLY A 54 7.21 -8.11 -14.44
N ASP A 55 7.73 -7.96 -13.22
CA ASP A 55 6.93 -8.16 -12.01
C ASP A 55 5.82 -7.10 -11.95
N LYS A 56 4.59 -7.53 -11.68
CA LYS A 56 3.40 -6.66 -11.61
C LYS A 56 2.69 -6.77 -10.28
N TYR A 57 2.24 -5.63 -9.76
CA TYR A 57 1.45 -5.53 -8.54
C TYR A 57 0.22 -4.67 -8.80
N THR A 58 -0.95 -5.25 -8.60
CA THR A 58 -2.23 -4.53 -8.74
C THR A 58 -2.77 -4.19 -7.36
N TYR A 59 -3.10 -2.93 -7.16
CA TYR A 59 -3.72 -2.44 -5.93
C TYR A 59 -5.03 -1.75 -6.26
N GLU A 60 -6.07 -2.07 -5.49
CA GLU A 60 -7.27 -1.27 -5.48
C GLU A 60 -6.92 0.12 -4.91
N THR A 61 -7.18 1.15 -5.70
CA THR A 61 -6.82 2.52 -5.38
C THR A 61 -8.07 3.36 -5.28
N LEU A 62 -8.17 4.10 -4.17
CA LEU A 62 -9.18 5.11 -3.96
C LEU A 62 -8.52 6.46 -4.22
N PHE A 63 -8.95 7.14 -5.27
CA PHE A 63 -8.38 8.43 -5.65
C PHE A 63 -9.26 9.55 -5.08
N ASP A 64 -8.70 10.31 -4.15
CA ASP A 64 -9.35 11.46 -3.52
C ASP A 64 -8.93 12.76 -4.21
N VAL A 65 -9.85 13.35 -4.96
CA VAL A 65 -9.63 14.64 -5.66
C VAL A 65 -10.35 15.80 -4.99
N GLN A 66 -10.88 15.60 -3.78
CA GLN A 66 -11.56 16.64 -3.02
C GLN A 66 -10.64 17.85 -2.80
N GLN A 67 -9.34 17.63 -2.60
CA GLN A 67 -8.35 18.71 -2.45
C GLN A 67 -8.16 19.51 -3.75
N LEU A 68 -8.07 18.83 -4.89
CA LEU A 68 -7.95 19.49 -6.21
C LEU A 68 -9.18 20.35 -6.53
N ILE A 69 -10.38 19.87 -6.18
CA ILE A 69 -11.63 20.62 -6.39
C ILE A 69 -11.71 21.87 -5.50
N GLN A 70 -11.25 21.78 -4.25
CA GLN A 70 -11.29 22.92 -3.33
C GLN A 70 -10.37 24.07 -3.79
N GLN A 71 -9.20 23.75 -4.32
CA GLN A 71 -8.28 24.76 -4.87
C GLN A 71 -8.77 25.35 -6.20
N ALA A 72 -9.48 24.56 -7.02
CA ALA A 72 -10.09 25.05 -8.25
C ALA A 72 -11.17 26.13 -8.02
N ASN A 73 -11.71 26.27 -6.80
CA ASN A 73 -12.83 27.17 -6.46
C ASN A 73 -14.05 26.99 -7.40
N VAL A 74 -14.20 25.79 -7.96
CA VAL A 74 -15.32 25.43 -8.83
C VAL A 74 -16.41 24.77 -8.00
N SER A 75 -17.67 25.06 -8.31
CA SER A 75 -18.82 24.37 -7.74
C SER A 75 -18.94 22.95 -8.30
N ALA A 76 -18.03 22.07 -7.89
CA ALA A 76 -18.02 20.67 -8.28
C ALA A 76 -18.29 19.75 -7.08
N SER A 77 -19.10 18.72 -7.31
CA SER A 77 -19.31 17.61 -6.37
C SER A 77 -18.87 16.32 -7.05
N LEU A 78 -17.99 15.56 -6.40
CA LEU A 78 -17.49 14.31 -6.94
C LEU A 78 -17.62 13.17 -5.93
N ASN A 79 -18.00 12.00 -6.42
CA ASN A 79 -17.89 10.76 -5.67
C ASN A 79 -16.42 10.29 -5.62
N THR A 80 -16.04 9.54 -4.59
CA THR A 80 -14.72 8.90 -4.52
C THR A 80 -14.49 8.08 -5.78
N LEU A 81 -13.38 8.35 -6.45
CA LEU A 81 -13.00 7.62 -7.64
C LEU A 81 -12.38 6.29 -7.22
N THR A 82 -12.89 5.20 -7.78
CA THR A 82 -12.39 3.85 -7.50
C THR A 82 -11.82 3.28 -8.80
N GLY A 83 -10.67 2.65 -8.72
CA GLY A 83 -9.99 2.02 -9.84
C GLY A 83 -8.81 1.18 -9.36
N ASP A 84 -8.32 0.32 -10.24
CA ASP A 84 -7.13 -0.47 -9.96
C ASP A 84 -5.90 0.26 -10.52
N THR A 85 -4.83 0.28 -9.74
CA THR A 85 -3.52 0.75 -10.17
C THR A 85 -2.59 -0.44 -10.35
N VAL A 86 -1.95 -0.53 -11.50
CA VAL A 86 -0.96 -1.56 -11.82
C VAL A 86 0.42 -0.94 -11.80
N TYR A 87 1.26 -1.48 -10.93
CA TYR A 87 2.69 -1.20 -10.86
C TYR A 87 3.45 -2.30 -11.61
N GLU A 88 4.33 -1.94 -12.52
CA GLU A 88 5.17 -2.86 -13.28
C GLU A 88 6.63 -2.47 -13.19
N VAL A 89 7.49 -3.40 -12.82
CA VAL A 89 8.95 -3.18 -12.86
C VAL A 89 9.39 -3.27 -14.31
N VAL A 90 9.74 -2.13 -14.92
CA VAL A 90 10.07 -2.06 -16.34
C VAL A 90 11.56 -2.13 -16.61
N ASP A 91 12.39 -1.71 -15.65
CA ASP A 91 13.84 -1.70 -15.82
C ASP A 91 14.61 -1.78 -14.49
N ILE A 92 15.88 -2.14 -14.57
CA ILE A 92 16.86 -2.13 -13.47
C ILE A 92 18.11 -1.41 -13.97
N LEU A 93 18.35 -0.22 -13.46
CA LEU A 93 19.37 0.68 -14.02
C LEU A 93 20.23 1.34 -12.95
N PHE A 94 21.40 1.82 -13.35
CA PHE A 94 22.29 2.58 -12.49
C PHE A 94 21.99 4.07 -12.60
N ILE A 95 21.73 4.72 -11.48
CA ILE A 95 21.56 6.16 -11.35
C ILE A 95 22.63 6.75 -10.44
N THR A 96 22.94 8.02 -10.62
CA THR A 96 23.90 8.73 -9.75
C THR A 96 23.12 9.62 -8.79
N ILE A 97 23.19 9.32 -7.50
CA ILE A 97 22.59 10.12 -6.41
C ILE A 97 23.74 10.63 -5.55
N ASP A 98 23.83 11.94 -5.34
CA ASP A 98 24.88 12.58 -4.53
C ASP A 98 26.32 12.15 -4.90
N GLY A 99 26.57 11.92 -6.20
CA GLY A 99 27.86 11.49 -6.73
C GLY A 99 28.18 10.00 -6.55
N VAL A 100 27.26 9.21 -6.00
CA VAL A 100 27.38 7.76 -5.81
C VAL A 100 26.49 7.02 -6.80
N GLN A 101 27.08 6.08 -7.54
CA GLN A 101 26.32 5.20 -8.43
C GLN A 101 25.52 4.19 -7.62
N THR A 102 24.20 4.25 -7.76
CA THR A 102 23.23 3.44 -7.03
C THR A 102 22.39 2.65 -8.03
N LEU A 103 22.14 1.38 -7.72
CA LEU A 103 21.23 0.55 -8.51
C LEU A 103 19.77 0.85 -8.11
N ALA A 104 18.91 1.09 -9.09
CA ALA A 104 17.50 1.39 -8.89
C ALA A 104 16.59 0.56 -9.80
N TYR A 105 15.43 0.20 -9.28
CA TYR A 105 14.29 -0.27 -10.06
C TYR A 105 13.57 0.94 -10.64
N LYS A 106 13.20 0.85 -11.92
CA LYS A 106 12.24 1.75 -12.55
C LYS A 106 10.90 1.03 -12.62
N MET A 107 9.88 1.64 -12.04
CA MET A 107 8.53 1.10 -12.02
C MET A 107 7.57 2.04 -12.71
N ASP A 108 6.87 1.52 -13.72
CA ASP A 108 5.78 2.26 -14.34
C ASP A 108 4.49 1.96 -13.59
N VAL A 109 3.68 2.99 -13.42
CA VAL A 109 2.41 2.93 -12.72
C VAL A 109 1.33 3.40 -13.66
N SER A 110 0.22 2.66 -13.73
CA SER A 110 -0.92 3.03 -14.56
C SER A 110 -2.24 2.70 -13.86
N GLY A 111 -3.23 3.55 -14.05
CA GLY A 111 -4.58 3.35 -13.52
C GLY A 111 -5.59 4.22 -14.24
N ASP A 112 -6.83 3.74 -14.34
CA ASP A 112 -7.95 4.49 -14.90
C ASP A 112 -9.05 4.60 -13.85
N PHE A 113 -9.45 5.83 -13.56
CA PHE A 113 -10.41 6.14 -12.52
C PHE A 113 -11.63 6.83 -13.10
N THR A 114 -12.82 6.44 -12.64
CA THR A 114 -14.07 7.05 -13.11
C THR A 114 -15.02 7.34 -11.97
N SER A 115 -15.73 8.46 -12.05
CA SER A 115 -16.78 8.80 -11.08
C SER A 115 -18.04 7.96 -11.26
N GLY A 116 -18.11 7.19 -12.34
CA GLY A 116 -19.35 6.60 -12.82
C GLY A 116 -20.30 7.64 -13.42
N ASN A 117 -21.39 7.16 -14.01
CA ASN A 117 -22.38 8.03 -14.66
C ASN A 117 -23.04 8.96 -13.65
N SER A 118 -23.08 10.26 -13.96
CA SER A 118 -23.60 11.32 -13.09
C SER A 118 -22.90 11.42 -11.72
N GLY A 119 -21.68 10.87 -11.62
CA GLY A 119 -20.88 10.94 -10.40
C GLY A 119 -20.09 12.23 -10.23
N ALA A 120 -20.16 13.13 -11.21
CA ALA A 120 -19.51 14.43 -11.21
C ALA A 120 -20.50 15.52 -11.64
N THR A 121 -20.41 16.68 -11.01
CA THR A 121 -21.08 17.91 -11.48
C THR A 121 -20.03 18.98 -11.70
N LEU A 122 -20.04 19.61 -12.87
CA LEU A 122 -19.14 20.71 -13.23
C LEU A 122 -19.99 21.86 -13.75
N GLU A 123 -19.86 23.04 -13.14
CA GLU A 123 -20.58 24.27 -13.55
C GLU A 123 -22.12 24.09 -13.68
N GLY A 124 -22.72 23.25 -12.84
CA GLY A 124 -24.15 22.97 -12.87
C GLY A 124 -24.59 21.92 -13.91
N VAL A 125 -23.65 21.36 -14.68
CA VAL A 125 -23.89 20.24 -15.59
C VAL A 125 -23.42 18.94 -14.92
N SER A 126 -24.32 17.97 -14.80
CA SER A 126 -23.97 16.63 -14.31
C SER A 126 -23.42 15.77 -15.44
N GLY A 127 -22.41 14.97 -15.13
CA GLY A 127 -21.74 14.10 -16.09
C GLY A 127 -20.85 13.07 -15.39
N ARG A 128 -19.87 12.58 -16.13
CA ARG A 128 -18.88 11.62 -15.65
C ARG A 128 -17.49 12.23 -15.75
N LEU A 129 -16.73 12.15 -14.68
CA LEU A 129 -15.30 12.46 -14.66
C LEU A 129 -14.52 11.17 -14.89
N ASN A 130 -13.52 11.25 -15.75
CA ASN A 130 -12.52 10.20 -15.95
C ASN A 130 -11.14 10.79 -15.67
N ILE A 131 -10.30 10.01 -15.00
CA ILE A 131 -8.92 10.38 -14.73
C ILE A 131 -8.02 9.23 -15.16
N GLY A 132 -7.16 9.52 -16.14
CA GLY A 132 -6.02 8.68 -16.45
C GLY A 132 -4.89 8.98 -15.46
N TYR A 133 -4.34 7.94 -14.86
CA TYR A 133 -3.18 8.00 -13.99
C TYR A 133 -2.03 7.26 -14.66
N SER A 134 -0.90 7.94 -14.83
CA SER A 134 0.34 7.33 -15.30
C SER A 134 1.49 7.85 -14.47
N GLY A 135 2.45 7.02 -14.10
CA GLY A 135 3.61 7.47 -13.33
C GLY A 135 4.83 6.59 -13.50
N GLU A 136 5.94 7.09 -12.99
CA GLU A 136 7.24 6.43 -12.95
C GLU A 136 7.85 6.61 -11.55
N ASP A 137 8.14 5.50 -10.89
CA ASP A 137 8.83 5.48 -9.61
C ASP A 137 10.25 4.94 -9.77
N LEU A 138 11.23 5.67 -9.22
CA LEU A 138 12.61 5.20 -9.06
C LEU A 138 12.83 4.74 -7.63
N ILE A 139 13.11 3.45 -7.47
CA ILE A 139 13.22 2.79 -6.16
C ILE A 139 14.61 2.17 -6.01
N ARG A 140 15.27 2.47 -4.90
CA ARG A 140 16.62 1.97 -4.62
C ARG A 140 16.59 0.46 -4.33
N VAL A 141 17.47 -0.30 -4.99
CA VAL A 141 17.45 -1.78 -4.90
C VAL A 141 17.78 -2.30 -3.51
N ARG A 142 18.68 -1.63 -2.78
CA ARG A 142 19.24 -2.13 -1.51
C ARG A 142 18.23 -2.18 -0.36
N ASP A 143 17.27 -1.27 -0.34
CA ASP A 143 16.36 -1.02 0.79
C ASP A 143 14.94 -0.61 0.35
N LEU A 144 14.64 -0.67 -0.95
CA LEU A 144 13.36 -0.24 -1.52
C LEU A 144 12.96 1.20 -1.14
N GLY A 145 13.95 2.06 -0.89
CA GLY A 145 13.73 3.49 -0.70
C GLY A 145 13.27 4.16 -1.99
N VAL A 146 12.15 4.88 -1.96
CA VAL A 146 11.66 5.68 -3.09
C VAL A 146 12.54 6.92 -3.21
N ILE A 147 13.25 7.04 -4.32
CA ILE A 147 14.17 8.14 -4.61
C ILE A 147 13.39 9.28 -5.25
N ASN A 148 12.60 8.93 -6.25
CA ASN A 148 11.80 9.84 -7.04
C ASN A 148 10.51 9.16 -7.45
N SER A 149 9.44 9.94 -7.52
CA SER A 149 8.11 9.51 -7.92
C SER A 149 7.53 10.60 -8.80
N GLU A 150 7.35 10.27 -10.07
CA GLU A 150 6.69 11.13 -11.06
C GLU A 150 5.32 10.54 -11.35
N PHE A 151 4.27 11.36 -11.35
CA PHE A 151 2.96 10.93 -11.83
C PHE A 151 2.23 12.05 -12.55
N THR A 152 1.55 11.68 -13.62
CA THR A 152 0.70 12.51 -14.45
C THR A 152 -0.76 12.09 -14.27
N LEU A 153 -1.60 13.11 -14.08
CA LEU A 153 -3.05 13.01 -14.07
C LEU A 153 -3.57 13.64 -15.35
N ASP A 154 -4.35 12.88 -16.10
CA ASP A 154 -5.10 13.37 -17.24
C ASP A 154 -6.59 13.33 -16.93
N VAL A 155 -7.20 14.51 -16.78
CA VAL A 155 -8.56 14.68 -16.28
C VAL A 155 -9.47 15.10 -17.42
N SER A 156 -10.48 14.28 -17.70
CA SER A 156 -11.51 14.58 -18.71
C SER A 156 -12.91 14.52 -18.11
N PHE A 157 -13.79 15.40 -18.56
CA PHE A 157 -15.18 15.47 -18.14
C PHE A 157 -16.12 15.24 -19.32
N ALA A 158 -17.04 14.28 -19.17
CA ALA A 158 -18.08 13.97 -20.14
C ALA A 158 -19.44 14.51 -19.65
N PRO A 159 -19.90 15.67 -20.16
CA PRO A 159 -21.18 16.24 -19.77
C PRO A 159 -22.34 15.32 -20.18
N PHE A 160 -23.36 15.23 -19.33
CA PHE A 160 -24.52 14.35 -19.50
C PHE A 160 -24.17 12.86 -19.70
N ASN A 161 -22.96 12.43 -19.35
CA ASN A 161 -22.40 11.10 -19.61
C ASN A 161 -22.24 10.76 -21.10
N ILE A 162 -22.17 11.77 -21.98
CA ILE A 162 -22.05 11.59 -23.43
C ILE A 162 -20.58 11.70 -23.84
N GLY A 163 -19.96 10.57 -24.21
CA GLY A 163 -18.52 10.50 -24.46
C GLY A 163 -17.99 11.32 -25.65
N PHE A 164 -18.82 11.68 -26.64
CA PHE A 164 -18.36 12.55 -27.74
C PHE A 164 -18.30 14.03 -27.35
N LEU A 165 -18.97 14.41 -26.25
CA LEU A 165 -18.92 15.75 -25.68
C LEU A 165 -17.82 15.88 -24.61
N SER A 166 -17.00 14.85 -24.44
CA SER A 166 -15.90 14.88 -23.47
C SER A 166 -14.96 16.04 -23.77
N GLN A 167 -14.60 16.75 -22.71
CA GLN A 167 -13.65 17.86 -22.72
C GLN A 167 -12.49 17.52 -21.78
N ASP A 168 -11.28 17.81 -22.23
CA ASP A 168 -10.08 17.70 -21.40
C ASP A 168 -10.04 18.91 -20.48
N ILE A 169 -9.92 18.65 -19.18
CA ILE A 169 -10.01 19.68 -18.13
C ILE A 169 -8.62 20.10 -17.67
N ALA A 170 -7.76 19.10 -17.45
CA ALA A 170 -6.44 19.32 -16.92
C ALA A 170 -5.53 18.14 -17.21
N THR A 171 -4.27 18.44 -17.53
CA THR A 171 -3.19 17.46 -17.55
C THR A 171 -2.10 17.98 -16.63
N ILE A 172 -1.84 17.28 -15.53
CA ILE A 172 -0.98 17.75 -14.45
C ILE A 172 0.04 16.67 -14.11
N SER A 173 1.32 17.03 -14.12
CA SER A 173 2.42 16.15 -13.72
C SER A 173 3.02 16.63 -12.40
N PHE A 174 3.21 15.71 -11.47
CA PHE A 174 3.84 15.91 -10.19
C PHE A 174 5.15 15.14 -10.17
N ASP A 175 6.26 15.83 -9.98
CA ASP A 175 7.59 15.25 -9.80
C ASP A 175 8.01 15.46 -8.35
N THR A 176 8.07 14.38 -7.58
CA THR A 176 8.49 14.42 -6.17
C THR A 176 9.82 13.71 -5.99
N SER A 177 10.80 14.44 -5.47
CA SER A 177 12.11 13.91 -5.09
C SER A 177 12.25 13.83 -3.57
N TYR A 178 12.90 12.77 -3.08
CA TYR A 178 13.11 12.52 -1.66
C TYR A 178 14.60 12.52 -1.31
N SER A 179 15.01 13.29 -0.30
CA SER A 179 16.38 13.31 0.22
C SER A 179 16.39 13.26 1.77
N PRO A 180 16.93 12.18 2.38
CA PRO A 180 17.28 10.90 1.75
C PRO A 180 16.06 10.20 1.13
N ALA A 181 16.30 9.18 0.30
CA ALA A 181 15.24 8.36 -0.30
C ALA A 181 14.28 7.85 0.78
N LYS A 182 12.98 7.96 0.53
CA LYS A 182 11.92 7.62 1.48
C LYS A 182 11.79 6.11 1.58
N GLU A 183 12.20 5.55 2.70
CA GLU A 183 12.09 4.11 2.92
C GLU A 183 10.69 3.76 3.41
N LYS A 184 10.04 2.82 2.73
CA LYS A 184 8.75 2.25 3.15
C LYS A 184 8.94 0.88 3.81
N TYR A 185 10.01 0.19 3.40
CA TYR A 185 10.36 -1.13 3.84
C TYR A 185 11.68 -1.04 4.56
N ASP A 186 11.67 -0.93 5.88
CA ASP A 186 12.93 -0.90 6.60
C ASP A 186 12.89 -1.61 7.95
N PHE A 187 13.76 -2.63 8.04
CA PHE A 187 14.20 -3.46 9.17
C PHE A 187 13.16 -4.08 10.13
N PRO A 188 13.47 -5.21 10.79
CA PRO A 188 12.54 -5.87 11.71
C PRO A 188 12.15 -4.95 12.89
N MET A 189 10.94 -4.39 12.82
CA MET A 189 10.29 -3.69 13.92
C MET A 189 9.48 -4.68 14.76
N ARG A 190 9.63 -4.63 16.09
CA ARG A 190 8.78 -5.42 16.99
C ARG A 190 7.45 -4.71 17.23
N THR A 191 6.45 -5.47 17.63
CA THR A 191 5.18 -4.91 18.12
C THR A 191 5.45 -3.94 19.26
N GLY A 192 5.11 -2.66 19.07
CA GLY A 192 5.34 -1.59 20.04
C GLY A 192 6.51 -0.67 19.72
N ASP A 193 7.34 -1.00 18.73
CA ASP A 193 8.39 -0.09 18.25
C ASP A 193 7.77 1.04 17.42
N GLN A 194 8.29 2.26 17.62
CA GLN A 194 7.99 3.41 16.76
C GLN A 194 9.21 3.67 15.89
N TRP A 195 8.98 3.91 14.61
CA TRP A 195 10.01 4.27 13.66
C TRP A 195 9.75 5.68 13.14
N TYR A 196 10.81 6.48 13.11
CA TYR A 196 10.80 7.84 12.64
C TYR A 196 11.92 8.00 11.63
N MET A 197 11.57 8.42 10.42
CA MET A 197 12.52 8.79 9.39
C MET A 197 12.27 10.23 8.99
N GLY A 198 13.29 11.06 9.14
CA GLY A 198 13.31 12.39 8.56
C GLY A 198 13.70 12.29 7.09
N PHE A 199 12.85 12.81 6.20
CA PHE A 199 13.18 13.04 4.80
C PHE A 199 12.68 14.43 4.39
N ILE A 200 13.39 15.05 3.46
CA ILE A 200 12.96 16.26 2.77
C ILE A 200 12.32 15.79 1.47
N ALA A 201 11.09 16.24 1.20
CA ALA A 201 10.40 16.00 -0.06
C ALA A 201 10.26 17.31 -0.81
N SER A 202 10.69 17.35 -2.07
CA SER A 202 10.47 18.50 -2.95
C SER A 202 9.56 18.04 -4.09
N THR A 203 8.41 18.69 -4.22
CA THR A 203 7.44 18.42 -5.28
C THR A 203 7.42 19.61 -6.23
N VAL A 204 7.68 19.35 -7.51
CA VAL A 204 7.51 20.29 -8.61
C VAL A 204 6.32 19.83 -9.44
N VAL A 205 5.39 20.74 -9.70
CA VAL A 205 4.16 20.47 -10.41
C VAL A 205 4.14 21.26 -11.70
N THR A 206 3.87 20.55 -12.79
CA THR A 206 3.83 21.11 -14.14
C THR A 206 2.56 20.68 -14.85
N GLY A 207 2.23 21.33 -15.96
CA GLY A 207 1.05 21.00 -16.76
C GLY A 207 0.14 22.18 -16.98
N ASN A 208 -1.11 21.91 -17.36
CA ASN A 208 -2.13 22.91 -17.61
C ASN A 208 -3.47 22.45 -17.06
N SER A 209 -4.24 23.39 -16.52
CA SER A 209 -5.61 23.18 -16.05
C SER A 209 -6.44 24.40 -16.42
N ASP A 210 -7.68 24.16 -16.83
CA ASP A 210 -8.61 25.25 -17.18
C ASP A 210 -9.14 26.00 -15.95
N TYR A 211 -8.92 25.46 -14.73
CA TYR A 211 -9.56 25.94 -13.50
C TYR A 211 -8.62 26.49 -12.43
N PHE A 212 -7.35 26.09 -12.44
CA PHE A 212 -6.36 26.53 -11.47
C PHE A 212 -4.96 26.46 -12.06
N ASP A 213 -4.02 27.17 -11.44
CA ASP A 213 -2.61 27.08 -11.83
C ASP A 213 -1.96 25.87 -11.12
N PRO A 214 -1.47 24.85 -11.85
CA PRO A 214 -0.83 23.69 -11.23
C PRO A 214 0.41 24.02 -10.41
N SER A 215 1.10 25.14 -10.67
CA SER A 215 2.28 25.55 -9.91
C SER A 215 1.97 25.93 -8.46
N GLU A 216 0.70 26.17 -8.11
CA GLU A 216 0.29 26.41 -6.72
C GLU A 216 0.48 25.19 -5.81
N PHE A 217 0.70 24.00 -6.40
CA PHE A 217 0.99 22.76 -5.70
C PHE A 217 2.50 22.54 -5.46
N ASP A 218 3.36 23.43 -5.96
CA ASP A 218 4.80 23.36 -5.74
C ASP A 218 5.12 23.40 -4.24
N THR A 219 5.86 22.41 -3.79
CA THR A 219 6.34 22.34 -2.40
C THR A 219 7.85 22.25 -2.42
N ALA A 220 8.51 23.30 -1.92
CA ALA A 220 9.93 23.24 -1.59
C ALA A 220 10.08 22.56 -0.22
N GLY A 221 10.73 21.40 -0.19
CA GLY A 221 10.98 20.68 1.05
C GLY A 221 11.85 21.51 2.01
N TYR A 222 11.35 21.73 3.23
CA TYR A 222 12.11 22.27 4.36
C TYR A 222 12.27 21.21 5.45
#